data_AF-A0AAN8HTJ1-F1
#
_entry.id   AF-A0AAN8HTJ1-F1
#
_cell.length_a   1.000
_cell.length_b   1.000
_cell.length_c   1.000
_cell.angle_alpha   90.00
_cell.angle_beta   90.00
_cell.angle_gamma   90.00
#
_symmetry.space_group_name_H-M   'P 1'
#
loop_
_entity.id
_entity.type
_entity.pdbx_description
1 polymer ?
#
loop_
_entity_poly.entity_id
_entity_poly.type
_entity_poly.pdbx_seq_one_letter_code
_entity_poly.pdbx_strand_id
1 'polypeptide(L)' 'MSDSGKFQWTVVVLTCQHKDSVYAFQRELELRQQRGSLSPGSLVLTVRDRQEPLGSGGGDAERSAGRC' A
#
# COMPACT_ATOMS: atom_id res chain seq x y z
N MET A 1 -10.11 36.67 -5.21
CA MET A 1 -8.89 36.66 -4.37
C MET A 1 -8.12 35.42 -4.75
N SER A 2 -7.03 35.60 -5.48
CA SER A 2 -6.19 34.53 -5.98
C SER A 2 -5.34 34.02 -4.81
N ASP A 3 -5.61 32.80 -4.35
CA ASP A 3 -4.79 32.14 -3.33
C ASP A 3 -3.42 31.81 -3.93
N SER A 4 -2.51 32.76 -3.82
CA SER A 4 -1.11 32.60 -4.18
C SER A 4 -0.44 31.72 -3.12
N GLY A 5 -0.23 30.44 -3.43
CA GLY A 5 0.98 29.74 -2.97
C GLY A 5 0.83 28.44 -2.20
N LYS A 6 -0.37 27.86 -2.06
CA LYS A 6 -0.51 26.52 -1.44
C LYS A 6 -1.06 25.52 -2.45
N PHE A 7 -0.16 24.83 -3.16
CA PHE A 7 -0.54 23.62 -3.90
C PHE A 7 -1.07 22.59 -2.89
N GLN A 8 -2.40 22.49 -2.77
CA GLN A 8 -3.05 21.45 -1.97
C GLN A 8 -2.99 20.14 -2.74
N TRP A 9 -1.89 19.41 -2.57
CA TRP A 9 -1.77 18.05 -3.05
C TRP A 9 -2.06 17.09 -1.89
N THR A 10 -2.92 16.11 -2.16
CA THR A 10 -3.27 15.05 -1.21
C THR A 10 -2.92 13.73 -1.86
N VAL A 11 -2.11 12.90 -1.21
CA VAL A 11 -1.80 11.55 -1.67
C VAL A 11 -2.31 10.58 -0.62
N VAL A 12 -3.11 9.60 -1.04
CA VAL A 12 -3.61 8.52 -0.20
C VAL A 12 -2.96 7.23 -0.68
N VAL A 13 -2.07 6.66 0.16
CA VAL A 13 -1.46 5.36 -0.08
C VAL A 13 -2.05 4.35 0.89
N LEU A 14 -2.68 3.31 0.35
CA LEU A 14 -3.16 2.17 1.12
C LEU A 14 -2.26 0.97 0.87
N THR A 15 -1.62 0.46 1.92
CA THR A 15 -0.88 -0.79 1.85
C THR A 15 -1.77 -1.95 2.26
N CYS A 16 -1.68 -3.08 1.56
CA CYS A 16 -2.43 -4.28 1.91
C CYS A 16 -1.60 -5.55 1.69
N GLN A 17 -1.71 -6.49 2.64
CA GLN A 17 -0.94 -7.73 2.64
C GLN A 17 -1.51 -8.77 1.66
N HIS A 18 -2.83 -8.76 1.45
CA HIS A 18 -3.50 -9.72 0.60
C HIS A 18 -3.54 -9.25 -0.86
N LYS A 19 -3.08 -10.12 -1.76
CA LYS A 19 -3.00 -9.85 -3.21
C LYS A 19 -4.35 -9.49 -3.82
N ASP A 20 -5.42 -10.13 -3.39
CA ASP A 20 -6.76 -9.94 -3.97
C ASP A 20 -7.42 -8.64 -3.49
N SER A 21 -6.98 -8.12 -2.34
CA SER A 21 -7.48 -6.88 -1.76
C SER A 21 -6.92 -5.64 -2.45
N VAL A 22 -5.73 -5.72 -3.07
CA VAL A 22 -5.08 -4.59 -3.75
C VAL A 22 -6.00 -3.99 -4.81
N TYR A 23 -6.55 -4.83 -5.69
CA TYR A 23 -7.40 -4.38 -6.78
C TYR A 23 -8.75 -3.85 -6.28
N ALA A 24 -9.35 -4.55 -5.32
CA ALA A 24 -10.64 -4.15 -4.75
C ALA A 24 -10.57 -2.77 -4.08
N PHE A 25 -9.53 -2.53 -3.28
CA PHE A 25 -9.36 -1.24 -2.60
C PHE A 25 -8.95 -0.12 -3.54
N GLN A 26 -8.14 -0.41 -4.57
CA GLN A 26 -7.82 0.59 -5.60
C GLN A 26 -9.12 1.09 -6.27
N ARG A 27 -9.99 0.16 -6.67
CA ARG A 27 -11.26 0.50 -7.31
C ARG A 27 -12.19 1.28 -6.38
N GLU A 28 -12.26 0.91 -5.11
CA GLU A 28 -13.09 1.63 -4.13
C GLU A 28 -12.56 3.06 -3.88
N LEU A 29 -11.25 3.26 -3.81
CA LEU A 29 -10.63 4.58 -3.69
C LEU A 29 -10.95 5.48 -4.90
N GLU A 30 -10.86 4.94 -6.12
CA GLU A 30 -11.24 5.65 -7.35
C GLU A 30 -12.73 6.01 -7.36
N LEU A 31 -13.60 5.10 -6.94
CA LEU A 31 -15.03 5.39 -6.82
C LEU A 31 -15.31 6.48 -5.79
N ARG A 32 -14.58 6.50 -4.67
CA ARG A 32 -14.70 7.55 -3.64
C ARG A 32 -14.19 8.90 -4.13
N GLN A 33 -13.17 8.91 -4.98
CA GLN A 33 -12.71 10.12 -5.65
C GLN A 33 -13.76 10.64 -6.64
N GLN A 34 -14.35 9.76 -7.45
CA GLN A 34 -15.43 10.13 -8.38
C GLN A 34 -16.68 10.65 -7.66
N ARG A 35 -17.00 10.09 -6.49
CA ARG A 35 -18.13 10.51 -5.65
C ARG A 35 -17.85 11.77 -4.82
N GLY A 36 -16.63 12.31 -4.88
CA GLY A 36 -16.25 13.52 -4.13
C GLY A 36 -15.98 13.30 -2.64
N SER A 37 -15.90 12.05 -2.18
CA SER A 37 -15.43 11.74 -0.82
C SER A 37 -13.91 11.91 -0.67
N LEU A 38 -13.18 11.84 -1.78
CA LEU A 38 -11.78 12.23 -1.89
C LEU A 38 -11.66 13.39 -2.87
N SER A 39 -10.69 14.27 -2.64
CA SER A 39 -10.46 15.41 -3.54
C SER A 39 -10.19 14.92 -4.96
N PRO A 40 -10.79 15.54 -6.01
CA PRO A 40 -10.51 15.18 -7.40
C PRO A 40 -9.03 15.31 -7.76
N GLY A 41 -8.30 16.22 -7.11
CA GLY A 41 -6.86 16.41 -7.29
C GLY A 41 -5.99 15.48 -6.43
N SER A 42 -6.58 14.55 -5.69
CA SER A 42 -5.83 13.60 -4.87
C SER A 42 -5.27 12.45 -5.72
N LEU A 43 -4.05 12.02 -5.40
CA LEU A 43 -3.48 10.80 -5.97
C LEU A 43 -3.83 9.63 -5.05
N VAL A 44 -4.52 8.62 -5.58
CA VAL A 44 -4.90 7.42 -4.82
C VAL A 44 -4.14 6.20 -5.33
N LEU A 45 -3.49 5.48 -4.41
CA LEU A 45 -2.65 4.34 -4.74
C LEU A 45 -2.80 3.23 -3.70
N THR A 46 -3.12 2.04 -4.18
CA THR A 46 -3.11 0.81 -3.38
C THR A 46 -1.90 0.00 -3.77
N VAL A 47 -1.05 -0.28 -2.79
CA VAL A 47 0.21 -1.01 -2.97
C VAL A 47 0.14 -2.29 -2.17
N ARG A 48 0.65 -3.38 -2.74
CA ARG A 48 0.84 -4.60 -1.95
C ARG A 48 1.96 -4.36 -0.96
N ASP A 49 1.67 -4.59 0.32
CA ASP A 49 2.70 -4.65 1.34
C ASP A 49 3.57 -5.89 1.08
N ARG A 50 4.83 -5.65 0.70
CA ARG A 50 5.80 -6.73 0.55
C ARG A 50 6.28 -7.06 1.96
N GLN A 51 5.52 -7.89 2.65
CA GLN A 51 6.09 -8.71 3.71
C GLN A 51 7.07 -9.65 2.99
N GLU A 52 8.36 -9.30 2.94
CA GLU A 52 9.36 -10.34 2.85
C GLU A 52 8.98 -11.35 3.95
N PRO A 53 8.90 -12.67 3.65
CA PRO A 53 8.95 -13.61 4.76
C PRO A 53 10.18 -13.19 5.54
N LEU A 54 10.02 -12.89 6.83
CA LEU A 54 11.15 -12.74 7.73
C LEU A 54 11.82 -14.12 7.83
N GLY A 55 12.47 -14.52 6.75
CA GLY A 55 13.34 -15.66 6.62
C GLY A 55 14.71 -15.17 7.06
N SER A 56 14.96 -15.32 8.36
CA SER A 56 16.27 -15.58 8.95
C SER A 56 17.45 -14.81 8.38
N GLY A 57 17.56 -13.52 8.73
CA GLY A 57 18.85 -12.84 8.74
C GLY A 57 19.55 -13.06 10.07
N GLY A 58 20.27 -14.18 10.24
CA GLY A 58 21.12 -14.40 11.42
C GLY A 58 21.82 -15.75 11.49
N GLY A 59 22.85 -15.96 10.67
CA GLY A 59 23.94 -16.89 10.93
C GLY A 59 23.92 -18.18 10.11
N ASP A 60 25.06 -18.50 9.50
CA ASP A 60 25.41 -19.84 9.07
C ASP A 60 25.05 -20.86 10.15
N ALA A 61 24.02 -21.66 9.91
CA ALA A 61 23.72 -22.84 10.70
C ALA A 61 23.23 -23.93 9.75
N GLU A 62 24.18 -24.44 8.97
CA GLU A 62 24.17 -25.83 8.58
C GLU A 62 24.03 -26.67 9.86
N ARG A 63 22.83 -27.23 10.09
CA ARG A 63 22.72 -28.40 10.96
C ARG A 63 21.59 -29.32 10.52
N SER A 64 22.04 -30.37 9.86
CA SER A 64 21.45 -31.69 9.84
C SER A 64 20.75 -32.06 11.16
N ALA A 65 19.45 -32.31 11.10
CA ALA A 65 18.69 -33.15 12.02
C ALA A 65 17.45 -33.58 11.21
N GLY A 66 17.38 -34.81 10.70
CA GLY A 66 17.45 -36.02 11.50
C GLY A 66 16.02 -36.37 11.89
N ARG A 67 15.46 -37.35 11.17
CA ARG A 67 14.35 -38.25 11.54
C ARG A 67 13.62 -37.93 12.85
N CYS A 68 12.31 -37.75 12.74
CA CYS A 68 11.32 -38.69 13.26
C CYS A 68 10.14 -38.72 12.28
#